data_AF-A0A1C6GRJ0-F1
#
_entry.id   AF-A0A1C6GRJ0-F1
#
_cell.length_a   1.000
_cell.length_b   1.000
_cell.length_c   1.000
_cell.angle_alpha   90.00
_cell.angle_beta   90.00
_cell.angle_gamma   90.00
#
_symmetry.space_group_name_H-M   'P 1'
#
loop_
_entity.id
_entity.type
_entity.pdbx_description
1 polymer ?
#
loop_
_entity_poly.entity_id
_entity_poly.type
_entity_poly.pdbx_seq_one_letter_code
_entity_poly.pdbx_strand_id
1 'polypeptide(L)' 'MLALKIARVKKELTQEGLSKISGVNRVTISNIERGKQSILDTPAGTLLKIAKALDTDITTLFFSEE' A
#
# COMPACT_ATOMS: atom_id res chain seq x y z
N MET A 1 -7.18 2.14 5.18
CA MET A 1 -7.02 0.84 4.47
C MET A 1 -6.35 -0.16 5.38
N LEU A 2 -7.13 -1.00 6.04
CA LEU A 2 -6.62 -1.97 7.01
C LEU A 2 -5.77 -3.07 6.33
N ALA A 3 -6.22 -3.56 5.16
CA ALA A 3 -5.52 -4.58 4.38
C ALA A 3 -4.06 -4.22 4.04
N LEU A 4 -3.80 -2.99 3.55
CA LEU A 4 -2.44 -2.50 3.26
C LEU A 4 -1.53 -2.57 4.49
N LYS A 5 -2.01 -2.06 5.63
CA LYS A 5 -1.23 -2.04 6.87
C LYS A 5 -0.94 -3.46 7.35
N ILE A 6 -1.92 -4.37 7.29
CA ILE A 6 -1.76 -5.77 7.68
C ILE A 6 -0.71 -6.45 6.80
N ALA A 7 -0.82 -6.33 5.47
CA ALA A 7 0.14 -6.93 4.55
C ALA A 7 1.57 -6.42 4.77
N ARG A 8 1.73 -5.12 5.02
CA ARG A 8 3.04 -4.53 5.35
C ARG A 8 3.62 -5.09 6.65
N VAL A 9 2.82 -5.18 7.72
CA VAL A 9 3.29 -5.69 9.02
C VAL A 9 3.60 -7.18 8.96
N LYS A 10 2.85 -7.98 8.19
CA LYS A 10 3.16 -9.40 7.94
C LYS A 10 4.52 -9.62 7.29
N LYS A 11 5.03 -8.62 6.55
CA LYS A 11 6.38 -8.59 5.98
C LYS A 11 7.42 -7.93 6.88
N GLU A 12 7.07 -7.59 8.12
CA GLU A 12 7.95 -6.91 9.08
C GLU A 12 8.49 -5.56 8.58
N LEU A 13 7.77 -4.91 7.66
CA LEU A 13 8.18 -3.65 7.07
C LEU A 13 7.63 -2.46 7.86
N THR A 14 8.46 -1.44 8.07
CA THR A 14 7.98 -0.10 8.44
C THR A 14 7.40 0.61 7.21
N GLN A 15 6.68 1.72 7.39
CA GLN A 15 6.24 2.56 6.26
C GLN A 15 7.43 3.06 5.43
N GLU A 16 8.54 3.37 6.11
CA GLU A 16 9.81 3.76 5.47
C GLU A 16 10.43 2.58 4.71
N GLY A 17 10.40 1.37 5.28
CA GLY A 17 10.84 0.16 4.59
C GLY A 17 10.06 -0.09 3.30
N LEU A 18 8.73 -0.03 3.37
CA LEU A 18 7.87 -0.16 2.19
C LEU A 18 8.14 0.94 1.15
N SER A 19 8.40 2.17 1.60
CA SER A 19 8.76 3.28 0.71
C SER A 19 10.01 2.97 -0.09
N LYS A 20 11.07 2.49 0.57
CA LYS A 20 12.35 2.16 -0.06
C LYS A 20 12.21 1.05 -1.11
N ILE A 21 11.48 -0.02 -0.80
CA ILE A 21 11.35 -1.16 -1.73
C ILE A 21 10.35 -0.92 -2.88
N SER A 22 9.30 -0.12 -2.65
CA SER A 22 8.28 0.15 -3.68
C SER A 22 8.62 1.37 -4.55
N GLY A 23 9.54 2.23 -4.07
CA GLY A 23 9.81 3.53 -4.68
C GLY A 23 8.64 4.52 -4.57
N VAL A 24 7.65 4.24 -3.72
CA VAL A 24 6.53 5.14 -3.41
C VAL A 24 6.89 5.99 -2.20
N ASN A 25 6.52 7.26 -2.20
CA ASN A 25 6.77 8.16 -1.08
C ASN A 25 6.11 7.63 0.21
N ARG A 26 6.87 7.57 1.31
CA ARG A 26 6.39 7.18 2.64
C ARG A 26 5.10 7.91 3.07
N VAL A 27 4.97 9.20 2.75
CA VAL A 27 3.77 10.00 3.08
C VAL A 27 2.56 9.48 2.32
N THR A 28 2.70 9.13 1.04
CA THR A 28 1.63 8.52 0.24
C THR A 28 1.18 7.20 0.87
N ILE A 29 2.12 6.32 1.23
CA ILE A 29 1.81 5.07 1.95
C ILE A 29 1.04 5.35 3.25
N SER A 30 1.53 6.30 4.05
CA SER A 30 0.90 6.70 5.32
C SER A 30 -0.51 7.28 5.14
N ASN A 31 -0.75 8.04 4.07
CA ASN A 31 -2.06 8.60 3.77
C ASN A 31 -3.06 7.53 3.31
N ILE A 32 -2.63 6.59 2.47
CA ILE A 32 -3.46 5.46 2.02
C ILE A 32 -3.82 4.57 3.22
N GLU A 33 -2.85 4.20 4.07
CA GLU A 33 -3.12 3.37 5.26
C GLU A 33 -4.14 4.01 6.20
N ARG A 34 -4.04 5.33 6.39
CA ARG A 34 -4.95 6.11 7.26
C ARG A 34 -6.27 6.50 6.58
N GLY A 35 -6.46 6.20 5.30
CA GLY A 35 -7.65 6.61 4.55
C GLY A 35 -7.74 8.11 4.25
N LYS A 36 -6.63 8.86 4.41
CA LYS A 36 -6.55 10.28 4.03
C LYS A 36 -6.41 10.51 2.53
N GLN A 37 -6.05 9.45 1.80
CA GLN A 37 -5.95 9.45 0.35
C GLN A 37 -6.79 8.29 -0.17
N SER A 38 -7.75 8.60 -1.03
CA SER A 38 -8.60 7.61 -1.70
C SER A 38 -7.78 6.79 -2.70
N ILE A 39 -8.09 5.50 -2.83
CA ILE A 39 -7.50 4.67 -3.88
C ILE A 39 -7.96 5.06 -5.28
N LEU A 40 -9.19 5.59 -5.40
CA LEU A 40 -9.75 6.03 -6.67
C LEU A 40 -9.01 7.26 -7.22
N ASP A 41 -8.49 8.09 -6.31
CA ASP A 41 -7.68 9.27 -6.64
C ASP A 41 -6.18 8.96 -6.71
N THR A 42 -5.78 7.71 -6.44
CA THR A 42 -4.38 7.29 -6.46
C THR A 42 -4.05 6.68 -7.82
N PRO A 43 -2.97 7.12 -8.51
CA PRO A 43 -2.57 6.52 -9.78
C PRO A 43 -2.39 5.00 -9.66
N ALA A 44 -2.99 4.24 -10.58
CA ALA A 44 -2.93 2.77 -10.56
C ALA A 44 -1.49 2.23 -10.51
N GLY A 45 -0.54 2.93 -11.15
CA GLY A 45 0.89 2.58 -11.08
C GLY A 45 1.48 2.66 -9.66
N THR A 46 1.02 3.60 -8.82
CA THR A 46 1.41 3.69 -7.41
C THR A 46 0.89 2.51 -6.62
N LEU A 47 -0.39 2.16 -6.81
CA LEU A 47 -1.01 0.99 -6.18
C LEU A 47 -0.29 -0.30 -6.61
N LEU A 48 0.06 -0.42 -7.89
CA LEU A 48 0.79 -1.58 -8.43
C LEU A 48 2.18 -1.74 -7.81
N LYS A 49 2.93 -0.65 -7.64
CA LYS A 49 4.25 -0.66 -7.00
C LYS A 49 4.17 -1.15 -5.56
N ILE A 50 3.17 -0.69 -4.81
CA ILE A 50 2.94 -1.11 -3.44
C ILE A 50 2.59 -2.60 -3.38
N ALA A 51 1.64 -3.05 -4.22
CA ALA A 51 1.22 -4.45 -4.27
C ALA A 51 2.41 -5.38 -4.61
N LYS A 52 3.19 -5.04 -5.64
CA LYS A 52 4.41 -5.78 -6.01
C LYS A 52 5.42 -5.85 -4.88
N ALA A 53 5.68 -4.74 -4.19
CA ALA A 53 6.59 -4.73 -3.04
C ALA A 53 6.11 -5.62 -1.89
N LEU A 54 4.79 -5.81 -1.77
CA LEU A 54 4.17 -6.67 -0.77
C LEU A 54 3.92 -8.10 -1.28
N ASP A 55 4.47 -8.49 -2.44
CA ASP A 55 4.25 -9.80 -3.10
C ASP A 55 2.77 -10.20 -3.12
N THR A 56 1.91 -9.23 -3.43
CA THR A 56 0.46 -9.41 -3.54
C THR A 56 -0.05 -8.67 -4.77
N ASP A 57 -1.33 -8.85 -5.09
CA ASP A 57 -2.00 -8.19 -6.19
C ASP A 57 -2.82 -6.99 -5.73
N ILE A 58 -3.11 -6.07 -6.66
CA ILE A 58 -3.88 -4.85 -6.38
C ILE A 58 -5.28 -5.19 -5.86
N THR A 59 -5.91 -6.24 -6.39
CA THR A 59 -7.28 -6.61 -6.01
C THR A 59 -7.34 -7.09 -4.57
N THR A 60 -6.43 -7.97 -4.14
CA THR A 60 -6.31 -8.43 -2.75
C THR A 60 -6.03 -7.27 -1.80
N LEU A 61 -5.21 -6.30 -2.20
CA LEU A 61 -4.76 -5.23 -1.30
C LEU A 61 -5.74 -4.06 -1.16
N PHE A 62 -6.48 -3.76 -2.23
CA PHE A 62 -7.26 -2.52 -2.33
C PHE A 62 -8.73 -2.73 -2.73
N PHE A 63 -9.10 -3.91 -3.22
CA PHE A 63 -10.44 -4.22 -3.70
C PHE A 63 -10.98 -5.54 -3.13
N SER A 64 -10.31 -6.14 -2.14
CA SER A 64 -10.88 -7.27 -1.41
C SER A 64 -11.99 -6.71 -0.53
N GLU A 65 -13.18 -7.29 -0.66
CA GLU A 65 -14.34 -6.91 0.12
C GLU A 65 -14.02 -7.07 1.61
N GLU A 66 -14.27 -6.00 2.37
CA GLU A 66 -14.70 -6.12 3.76
C GLU A 66 -16.21 -5.84 3.78
#